data_AF-A0A0S4JHJ6-F1
#
_entry.id   AF-A0A0S4JHJ6-F1
#
_cell.length_a   1.000
_cell.length_b   1.000
_cell.length_c   1.000
_cell.angle_alpha   90.00
_cell.angle_beta   90.00
_cell.angle_gamma   90.00
#
_symmetry.space_group_name_H-M   'P 1'
#
loop_
_entity.id
_entity.type
_entity.pdbx_description
1 polymer ?
#
loop_
_entity_poly.entity_id
_entity_poly.type
_entity_poly.pdbx_seq_one_letter_code
_entity_poly.pdbx_strand_id
1 'polypeptide(L)'
;MGPMLRASQFKSRKLVNKAQLLMTRRAPFMPFTTERHEIQNQIKLEAFEKQCEDGVMFVAEQAVPSWRKSIKTNVESQKGIVKNMRGLRVRAVNGADEPGFPTHFR
;
A
#
# COMPACT_ATOMS: atom_id res chain seq x y z
N MET A 1 31.79 10.67 28.23
CA MET A 1 31.67 9.21 28.14
C MET A 1 30.18 8.85 28.24
N GLY A 2 29.48 8.78 27.10
CA GLY A 2 28.04 8.51 27.08
C GLY A 2 27.75 7.02 27.36
N PRO A 3 26.61 6.68 27.96
CA PRO A 3 26.26 5.29 28.23
C PRO A 3 26.02 4.54 26.92
N MET A 4 26.87 3.56 26.63
CA MET A 4 26.62 2.55 25.60
C MET A 4 25.32 1.82 25.95
N LEU A 5 24.29 1.98 25.12
CA LEU A 5 23.05 1.19 25.19
C LEU A 5 23.40 -0.28 24.91
N ARG A 6 23.71 -1.04 25.96
CA ARG A 6 23.83 -2.50 25.89
C ARG A 6 22.43 -3.09 25.73
N ALA A 7 21.96 -3.20 24.50
CA ALA A 7 20.86 -4.10 24.19
C ALA A 7 21.34 -5.56 24.30
N SER A 8 21.63 -6.03 25.52
CA SER A 8 22.19 -7.37 25.76
C SER A 8 21.39 -8.16 26.79
N GLN A 9 20.08 -7.91 26.92
CA GLN A 9 19.20 -8.75 27.74
C GLN A 9 18.45 -9.74 26.84
N PHE A 10 18.91 -10.98 26.85
CA PHE A 10 18.14 -12.09 26.27
C PHE A 10 16.82 -12.22 27.01
N LYS A 11 15.70 -12.28 26.26
CA LYS A 11 14.37 -12.48 26.84
C LYS A 11 14.31 -13.86 27.49
N SER A 12 14.35 -13.93 28.82
CA SER A 12 14.20 -15.18 29.58
C SER A 12 12.72 -15.59 29.67
N ARG A 13 12.46 -16.90 29.76
CA ARG A 13 11.11 -17.48 29.92
C ARG A 13 11.18 -18.71 30.83
N LYS A 14 10.06 -19.01 31.50
CA LYS A 14 9.93 -20.23 32.30
C LYS A 14 10.12 -21.46 31.41
N LEU A 15 11.03 -22.33 31.82
CA LEU A 15 11.30 -23.60 31.16
C LEU A 15 10.21 -24.60 31.53
N VAL A 16 9.66 -25.26 30.52
CA VAL A 16 8.61 -26.28 30.67
C VAL A 16 9.18 -27.68 30.46
N ASN A 17 10.23 -27.81 29.65
CA ASN A 17 10.89 -29.09 29.36
C ASN A 17 12.41 -28.89 29.25
N LYS A 18 13.19 -29.92 29.60
CA LYS A 18 14.65 -29.98 29.51
C LYS A 18 15.19 -29.65 28.12
N ALA A 19 14.47 -30.03 27.06
CA ALA A 19 14.86 -29.69 25.68
C ALA A 19 14.97 -28.17 25.44
N GLN A 20 14.18 -27.35 26.15
CA GLN A 20 14.20 -25.89 26.00
C GLN A 20 15.50 -25.25 26.52
N LEU A 21 16.29 -25.96 27.33
CA LEU A 21 17.63 -25.53 27.73
C LEU A 21 18.61 -25.55 26.56
N LEU A 22 18.41 -26.46 25.60
CA LEU A 22 19.29 -26.66 24.45
C LEU A 22 18.80 -25.89 23.21
N MET A 23 17.56 -25.41 23.22
CA MET A 23 16.99 -24.68 22.09
C MET A 23 17.57 -23.27 21.97
N THR A 24 18.22 -22.98 20.84
CA THR A 24 18.76 -21.65 20.53
C THR A 24 17.69 -20.68 20.04
N ARG A 25 16.68 -21.17 19.32
CA ARG A 25 15.57 -20.37 18.77
C ARG A 25 14.27 -20.66 19.52
N ARG A 26 13.52 -19.60 19.83
CA ARG A 26 12.23 -19.73 20.54
C ARG A 26 11.15 -20.43 19.72
N ALA A 27 11.12 -20.18 18.41
CA ALA A 27 10.14 -20.75 17.49
C ALA A 27 10.90 -21.36 16.30
N PRO A 28 11.45 -22.59 16.46
CA PRO A 28 12.30 -23.20 15.44
C PRO A 28 11.54 -23.51 14.14
N PHE A 29 10.23 -23.76 14.24
CA PHE A 29 9.35 -23.99 13.09
C PHE A 29 9.08 -22.72 12.27
N MET A 30 9.35 -21.52 12.83
CA MET A 30 9.15 -20.30 12.07
C MET A 30 10.35 -20.05 11.15
N PRO A 31 10.10 -19.51 9.94
CA PRO A 31 11.16 -19.15 9.01
C PRO A 31 12.13 -18.13 9.63
N PHE A 32 13.33 -18.08 9.07
CA PHE A 32 14.33 -17.07 9.41
C PHE A 32 13.87 -15.67 8.96
N THR A 33 14.57 -14.63 9.40
CA THR A 33 14.16 -13.25 9.12
C THR A 33 14.10 -12.94 7.63
N THR A 34 15.08 -13.40 6.85
CA THR A 34 15.13 -13.22 5.39
C THR A 34 13.95 -13.90 4.71
N GLU A 35 13.75 -15.19 4.98
CA GLU A 35 12.63 -15.98 4.47
C GLU A 35 11.26 -15.37 4.83
N ARG A 36 11.11 -14.83 6.05
CA ARG A 36 9.86 -14.13 6.43
C ARG A 36 9.59 -12.92 5.55
N HIS A 37 10.61 -12.14 5.23
CA HIS A 37 10.45 -10.97 4.37
C HIS A 37 10.09 -11.38 2.94
N GLU A 38 10.72 -12.42 2.42
CA GLU A 38 10.42 -12.99 1.10
C GLU A 38 8.97 -13.50 1.03
N ILE A 39 8.56 -14.33 2.00
CA ILE A 39 7.18 -14.83 2.09
C ILE A 39 6.18 -13.67 2.18
N GLN A 40 6.46 -12.66 3.01
CA GLN A 40 5.57 -11.50 3.13
C GLN A 40 5.49 -10.67 1.84
N ASN A 41 6.59 -10.52 1.12
CA ASN A 41 6.61 -9.80 -0.15
C ASN A 41 5.85 -10.57 -1.21
N GLN A 42 6.00 -11.89 -1.26
CA GLN A 42 5.26 -12.73 -2.19
C GLN A 42 3.75 -12.67 -1.93
N ILE A 43 3.30 -12.77 -0.67
CA ILE A 43 1.89 -12.62 -0.31
C ILE A 43 1.33 -11.25 -0.75
N LYS A 44 2.11 -10.18 -0.57
CA LYS A 44 1.70 -8.84 -1.00
C LYS A 44 1.64 -8.72 -2.52
N LEU A 45 2.57 -9.35 -3.23
CA LEU A 45 2.60 -9.37 -4.69
C LEU A 45 1.39 -10.11 -5.25
N GLU A 46 1.10 -11.31 -4.76
CA GLU A 46 -0.07 -12.10 -5.16
C GLU A 46 -1.39 -11.34 -4.91
N ALA A 47 -1.49 -10.66 -3.75
CA ALA A 47 -2.64 -9.82 -3.45
C ALA A 47 -2.76 -8.61 -4.39
N PHE A 48 -1.63 -8.01 -4.78
CA PHE A 48 -1.59 -6.89 -5.71
C PHE A 48 -1.96 -7.31 -7.14
N GLU A 49 -1.43 -8.44 -7.61
CA GLU A 49 -1.78 -9.02 -8.92
C GLU A 49 -3.28 -9.30 -9.01
N LYS A 50 -3.83 -9.93 -7.97
CA LYS A 50 -5.28 -10.17 -7.87
C LYS A 50 -6.10 -8.88 -7.85
N GLN A 51 -5.60 -7.81 -7.23
CA GLN A 51 -6.26 -6.51 -7.23
C GLN A 51 -6.21 -5.84 -8.61
N CYS A 52 -5.16 -6.08 -9.39
CA CYS A 52 -4.96 -5.48 -10.70
C CYS A 52 -5.57 -6.28 -11.86
N GLU A 53 -6.10 -7.48 -11.61
CA GLU A 53 -6.65 -8.40 -12.61
C GLU A 53 -7.73 -7.77 -13.50
N ASP A 54 -8.64 -6.99 -12.92
CA ASP A 54 -9.74 -6.34 -13.66
C ASP A 54 -9.29 -5.13 -14.51
N GLY A 55 -8.05 -4.68 -14.31
CA GLY A 55 -7.49 -3.47 -14.91
C GLY A 55 -7.72 -2.19 -14.10
N VAL A 56 -7.03 -1.12 -14.49
CA VAL A 56 -7.09 0.15 -13.76
C VAL A 56 -8.40 0.87 -14.08
N MET A 57 -9.21 1.09 -13.05
CA MET A 57 -10.48 1.83 -13.13
C MET A 57 -10.24 3.35 -13.06
N PHE A 58 -10.86 4.12 -13.96
CA PHE A 58 -10.86 5.57 -13.88
C PHE A 58 -11.84 6.04 -12.80
N VAL A 59 -11.31 6.63 -11.74
CA VAL A 59 -12.09 7.04 -10.57
C VAL A 59 -12.63 8.46 -10.72
N ALA A 60 -13.86 8.69 -10.24
CA ALA A 60 -14.47 10.02 -10.19
C ALA A 60 -13.72 10.97 -9.22
N GLU A 61 -13.80 12.28 -9.44
CA GLU A 61 -13.00 13.26 -8.68
C GLU A 61 -13.23 13.21 -7.16
N GLN A 62 -14.43 12.83 -6.72
CA GLN A 62 -14.77 12.77 -5.30
C GLN A 62 -14.00 11.67 -4.57
N ALA A 63 -13.62 10.59 -5.27
CA ALA A 63 -12.89 9.46 -4.74
C ALA A 63 -11.37 9.54 -5.01
N VAL A 64 -10.91 10.62 -5.63
CA VAL A 64 -9.48 10.92 -5.77
C VAL A 64 -8.92 11.37 -4.41
N PRO A 65 -7.69 10.95 -4.03
CA PRO A 65 -7.05 11.40 -2.79
C PRO A 65 -7.04 12.92 -2.65
N SER A 66 -7.16 13.43 -1.42
CA SER A 66 -7.30 14.86 -1.14
C SER A 66 -6.19 15.73 -1.73
N TRP A 67 -4.96 15.23 -1.79
CA TRP A 67 -3.80 15.92 -2.36
C TRP A 67 -3.78 15.94 -3.90
N ARG A 68 -4.61 15.12 -4.56
CA ARG A 68 -4.82 15.15 -6.02
C ARG A 68 -6.12 15.85 -6.41
N LYS A 69 -6.94 16.33 -5.46
CA LYS A 69 -8.10 17.18 -5.77
C LYS A 69 -7.58 18.45 -6.43
N SER A 70 -7.79 18.54 -7.74
CA SER A 70 -7.06 19.45 -8.62
C SER A 70 -7.82 20.75 -8.88
N ILE A 71 -7.20 21.66 -9.64
CA ILE A 71 -7.85 22.83 -10.26
C ILE A 71 -9.18 22.45 -10.95
N LYS A 72 -9.35 21.20 -11.38
CA LYS A 72 -10.58 20.72 -12.01
C LYS A 72 -11.82 20.85 -11.12
N THR A 73 -11.72 20.65 -9.80
CA THR A 73 -12.85 20.91 -8.89
C THR A 73 -13.19 22.41 -8.81
N ASN A 74 -12.18 23.28 -8.89
CA ASN A 74 -12.36 24.73 -8.89
C ASN A 74 -12.93 25.26 -10.21
N VAL A 75 -12.62 24.60 -11.33
CA VAL A 75 -13.19 24.94 -12.65
C VAL A 75 -14.59 24.35 -12.79
N GLU A 76 -14.85 23.15 -12.27
CA GLU A 76 -16.17 22.54 -12.25
C GLU A 76 -17.15 23.31 -11.34
N SER A 77 -16.69 23.87 -10.21
CA SER A 77 -17.52 24.78 -9.42
C SER A 77 -17.87 26.07 -10.17
N GLN A 78 -16.98 26.57 -11.04
CA GLN A 78 -17.27 27.70 -11.94
C GLN A 78 -18.23 27.33 -13.08
N LYS A 79 -18.29 26.06 -13.53
CA LYS A 79 -19.27 25.61 -14.54
C LYS A 79 -20.71 25.73 -14.05
N GLY A 80 -20.95 25.62 -12.74
CA GLY A 80 -22.27 25.89 -12.16
C GLY A 80 -22.75 27.33 -12.39
N ILE A 81 -21.82 28.27 -12.59
CA ILE A 81 -22.07 29.69 -12.87
C ILE A 81 -22.19 29.94 -14.39
N VAL A 82 -21.47 29.17 -15.22
CA VAL A 82 -21.39 29.34 -16.67
C VAL A 82 -22.06 28.15 -17.37
N LYS A 83 -23.41 28.14 -17.41
CA LYS A 83 -24.32 27.30 -18.22
C LYS A 83 -23.97 25.79 -18.35
N ASN A 84 -24.94 24.92 -18.07
CA ASN A 84 -24.83 23.45 -18.21
C ASN A 84 -24.55 22.97 -19.65
N MET A 85 -23.30 23.11 -20.12
CA MET A 85 -22.83 22.62 -21.41
C MET A 85 -22.25 21.21 -21.26
N ARG A 86 -22.85 20.24 -21.95
CA ARG A 86 -22.29 18.88 -22.06
C ARG A 86 -21.03 18.92 -22.93
N GLY A 87 -20.02 18.13 -22.56
CA GLY A 87 -18.79 17.98 -23.34
C GLY A 87 -17.60 18.84 -22.88
N LEU A 88 -17.77 19.76 -21.92
CA LEU A 88 -16.66 20.53 -21.36
C LEU A 88 -15.75 19.65 -20.49
N ARG A 89 -14.56 19.29 -21.00
CA ARG A 89 -13.54 18.51 -20.29
C ARG A 89 -12.29 19.35 -20.00
N VAL A 90 -11.74 19.21 -18.79
CA VAL A 90 -10.49 19.89 -18.38
C VAL A 90 -9.37 18.84 -18.37
N ARG A 91 -8.30 19.10 -19.11
CA ARG A 91 -7.10 18.24 -19.13
C ARG A 91 -6.17 18.65 -17.99
N ALA A 92 -6.36 18.04 -16.82
CA ALA A 92 -5.52 18.30 -15.65
C ALA A 92 -4.21 17.47 -15.70
N VAL A 93 -3.10 18.05 -15.26
CA VAL A 93 -1.78 17.39 -15.20
C VAL A 93 -1.75 16.30 -14.11
N ASN A 94 -2.46 16.51 -13.00
CA ASN A 94 -2.45 15.61 -11.84
C ASN A 94 -3.49 14.48 -11.93
N GLY A 95 -3.91 14.12 -13.15
CA GLY A 95 -4.91 13.07 -13.39
C GLY A 95 -4.42 11.67 -13.00
N ALA A 96 -5.29 10.68 -13.13
CA ALA A 96 -4.84 9.29 -13.19
C ALA A 96 -4.06 9.08 -14.49
N ASP A 97 -2.95 8.36 -14.42
CA ASP A 97 -2.15 8.03 -15.60
C ASP A 97 -2.92 7.07 -16.50
N GLU A 98 -2.64 7.16 -17.81
CA GLU A 98 -3.23 6.28 -18.80
C GLU A 98 -2.69 4.84 -18.65
N PRO A 99 -3.54 3.80 -18.56
CA PRO A 99 -3.08 2.42 -18.34
C PRO A 99 -2.21 1.85 -19.47
N GLY A 100 -2.34 2.37 -20.70
CA GLY A 100 -1.59 1.90 -21.87
C GLY A 100 -2.19 0.69 -22.59
N PHE A 101 -3.28 0.11 -22.07
CA PHE A 101 -4.06 -0.97 -22.67
C PHE A 101 -5.57 -0.73 -22.47
N PRO A 102 -6.46 -1.31 -23.30
CA PRO A 102 -7.89 -1.22 -23.08
C PRO A 102 -8.27 -1.94 -21.77
N THR A 103 -9.10 -1.32 -20.94
CA THR A 103 -9.59 -1.88 -19.68
C THR A 103 -11.10 -2.05 -19.75
N HIS A 104 -11.65 -3.00 -18.97
CA HIS A 104 -13.10 -3.24 -18.90
C HIS A 104 -13.90 -1.99 -18.48
N PHE A 105 -13.27 -1.10 -17.72
CA PHE A 105 -13.89 0.12 -17.20
C PHE A 105 -13.81 1.32 -18.16
N ARG A 106 -13.12 1.20 -19.29
CA ARG A 106 -12.87 2.30 -20.24
C ARG A 106 -13.64 2.14 -21.54
#